data_AF-A0A7C5M5A1-F1
#
_entry.id   AF-A0A7C5M5A1-F1
#
_cell.length_a   1.000
_cell.length_b   1.000
_cell.length_c   1.000
_cell.angle_alpha   90.00
_cell.angle_beta   90.00
_cell.angle_gamma   90.00
#
_symmetry.space_group_name_H-M   'P 1'
#
loop_
_entity.id
_entity.type
_entity.pdbx_description
1 polymer ?
#
loop_
_entity_poly.entity_id
_entity_poly.type
_entity_poly.pdbx_seq_one_letter_code
_entity_poly.pdbx_strand_id
1 'polypeptide(L)' 'MAAGFPGFPKEGLSFLRSLKRNNNREWFQARKEIYEEKLRKPLVAL' A
#
# COMPACT_ATOMS: atom_id res chain seq x y z
N MET A 1 -12.68 -21.61 -0.99
CA MET A 1 -13.26 -20.26 -0.83
C MET A 1 -12.19 -19.27 -1.22
N ALA A 2 -12.42 -18.42 -2.22
CA ALA A 2 -11.52 -17.29 -2.44
C ALA A 2 -11.56 -16.45 -1.15
N ALA A 3 -10.43 -16.33 -0.47
CA ALA A 3 -10.33 -15.41 0.65
C ALA A 3 -10.53 -14.01 0.06
N GLY A 4 -11.76 -13.52 0.14
CA GLY A 4 -12.13 -12.23 -0.45
C GLY A 4 -11.23 -11.13 0.10
N PHE A 5 -11.04 -10.06 -0.67
CA PHE A 5 -10.25 -8.92 -0.26
C PHE A 5 -10.74 -8.36 1.07
N PRO A 6 -9.97 -8.53 2.17
CA PRO A 6 -10.41 -8.09 3.49
C PRO A 6 -10.26 -6.56 3.66
N GLY A 7 -9.88 -5.84 2.60
CA GLY A 7 -9.51 -4.44 2.64
C GLY A 7 -8.01 -4.23 2.80
N PHE A 8 -7.62 -2.96 2.96
CA PHE A 8 -6.24 -2.58 3.24
C PHE A 8 -5.97 -2.49 4.75
N PRO A 9 -4.79 -2.94 5.22
CA PRO A 9 -4.36 -2.71 6.58
C PRO A 9 -4.17 -1.20 6.85
N LYS A 10 -4.21 -0.81 8.13
CA LYS A 10 -4.10 0.60 8.56
C LYS A 10 -2.82 1.27 8.04
N GLU A 11 -1.73 0.52 7.99
CA GLU A 11 -0.43 0.97 7.46
C GLU A 11 -0.52 1.31 5.98
N GLY A 12 -1.28 0.53 5.18
CA GLY A 12 -1.53 0.82 3.76
C GLY A 12 -2.32 2.12 3.58
N LEU A 13 -3.35 2.35 4.40
CA LEU A 13 -4.11 3.60 4.38
C LEU A 13 -3.27 4.80 4.82
N SER A 14 -2.42 4.62 5.84
CA SER A 14 -1.48 5.66 6.29
C SER A 14 -0.44 6.00 5.22
N PHE A 15 0.05 4.99 4.51
CA PHE A 15 0.94 5.16 3.36
C PHE A 15 0.27 6.03 2.29
N LEU A 16 -0.97 5.74 1.89
CA LEU A 16 -1.69 6.53 0.88
C LEU A 16 -1.87 7.99 1.28
N ARG A 17 -2.20 8.26 2.55
CA ARG A 17 -2.29 9.64 3.07
C ARG A 17 -0.95 10.37 2.99
N SER A 18 0.14 9.66 3.29
CA SER A 18 1.49 10.22 3.27
C SER A 18 2.01 10.41 1.85
N LEU A 19 1.68 9.48 0.94
CA LEU A 19 1.98 9.58 -0.48
C LEU A 19 1.36 10.83 -1.10
N LYS A 20 0.10 11.14 -0.76
CA LYS A 20 -0.56 12.38 -1.21
C LYS A 20 0.23 13.64 -0.85
N ARG A 21 0.90 13.66 0.31
CA ARG A 21 1.70 14.81 0.78
C ARG A 21 3.14 14.82 0.23
N ASN A 22 3.68 13.66 -0.12
CA ASN A 22 5.09 13.47 -0.46
C ASN A 22 5.24 12.78 -1.82
N ASN A 23 4.46 13.23 -2.81
CA ASN A 23 4.34 12.58 -4.11
C ASN A 23 5.58 12.82 -5.01
N ASN A 24 6.73 12.34 -4.54
CA ASN A 24 8.01 12.38 -5.25
C ASN A 24 8.67 10.99 -5.23
N ARG A 25 9.63 10.81 -6.15
CA ARG A 25 10.25 9.52 -6.41
C ARG A 25 11.11 9.04 -5.25
N GLU A 26 11.98 9.88 -4.69
CA GLU A 26 12.86 9.44 -3.58
C GLU A 26 12.05 8.99 -2.38
N TRP A 27 11.02 9.75 -2.01
CA TRP A 27 10.15 9.41 -0.87
C TRP A 27 9.44 8.08 -1.07
N PHE A 28 8.94 7.84 -2.29
CA PHE A 28 8.27 6.58 -2.64
C PHE A 28 9.25 5.41 -2.62
N GLN A 29 10.43 5.55 -3.22
CA GLN A 29 11.42 4.47 -3.30
C GLN A 29 11.86 4.01 -1.90
N ALA A 30 12.09 4.95 -0.98
CA ALA A 30 12.42 4.64 0.40
C ALA A 30 11.30 3.90 1.17
N ARG A 31 10.07 3.86 0.63
CA ARG A 31 8.89 3.23 1.26
C ARG A 31 8.20 2.21 0.36
N LYS A 32 8.90 1.77 -0.70
CA LYS A 32 8.36 0.85 -1.71
C LYS A 32 7.90 -0.47 -1.09
N GLU A 33 8.61 -0.96 -0.08
CA GLU A 33 8.25 -2.19 0.63
C GLU A 33 6.86 -2.08 1.27
N ILE A 34 6.52 -0.95 1.89
CA ILE A 34 5.19 -0.72 2.49
C ILE A 34 4.11 -0.78 1.40
N TYR A 35 4.35 -0.15 0.25
CA TYR A 35 3.44 -0.23 -0.89
C TYR A 35 3.26 -1.67 -1.37
N GLU A 36 4.36 -2.41 -1.56
CA GLU A 36 4.31 -3.79 -2.06
C GLU A 36 3.57 -4.72 -1.09
N GLU A 37 3.86 -4.62 0.20
CA GLU A 37 3.28 -5.49 1.22
C GLU A 37 1.84 -5.16 1.56
N LYS A 38 1.55 -3.87 1.76
CA LYS A 38 0.31 -3.41 2.40
C LYS A 38 -0.75 -2.97 1.39
N LEU A 39 -0.37 -2.75 0.13
CA LEU A 39 -1.29 -2.38 -0.94
C LEU A 39 -1.26 -3.37 -2.10
N ARG A 40 -0.08 -3.63 -2.68
CA ARG A 40 0.03 -4.45 -3.90
C ARG A 40 -0.34 -5.91 -3.64
N LYS A 41 0.20 -6.56 -2.61
CA LYS A 41 -0.12 -7.96 -2.28
C LYS A 41 -1.64 -8.18 -2.09
N PRO A 42 -2.36 -7.38 -1.28
CA PRO A 42 -3.82 -7.45 -1.18
C PRO A 42 -4.56 -7.24 -2.50
N LEU A 43 -4.10 -6.30 -3.35
CA LEU A 43 -4.74 -6.00 -4.63
C LEU A 43 -4.59 -7.12 -5.68
N VAL A 44 -3.46 -7.82 -5.68
CA VAL A 44 -3.20 -8.92 -6.63
C VAL A 44 -3.93 -10.21 -6.22
N ALA A 45 -4.36 -10.31 -4.97
CA ALA A 45 -5.10 -11.46 -4.45
C ALA A 45 -6.63 -11.40 -4.71
N LEU A 46 -7.11 -10.33 -5.36
CA LEU A 46 -8.49 -10.16 -5.83
C LEU A 46 -8.73 -10.93 -7.13
#